data_AF-A0A381WP56-F1
#
_entry.id   AF-A0A381WP56-F1
#
_cell.length_a   1.000
_cell.length_b   1.000
_cell.length_c   1.000
_cell.angle_alpha   90.00
_cell.angle_beta   90.00
_cell.angle_gamma   90.00
#
_symmetry.space_group_name_H-M   'P 1'
#
loop_
_entity.id
_entity.type
_entity.pdbx_description
1 polymer ?
#
loop_
_entity_poly.entity_id
_entity_poly.type
_entity_poly.pdbx_seq_one_letter_code
_entity_poly.pdbx_strand_id
1 'polypeptide(L)'
;MQFIDWLIVFLVFSGMIYSVSYSKGLMKSVTDFLSAGRTAGRYLLSVSSGIAGLGAISVVMYLEMGFVSGFSLAWWGLSQGIIILILTMSGWVIYRFRSTRCLTLAQFFEKRYSRRFRIFTGII
;
A
#
# COMPACT_ATOMS: atom_id res chain seq x y z
N MET A 1 -20.84 10.04 23.97
CA MET A 1 -19.88 10.60 23.00
C MET A 1 -19.77 12.07 23.31
N GLN A 2 -18.67 12.45 23.96
CA GLN A 2 -18.46 13.82 24.42
C GLN A 2 -18.15 14.71 23.21
N PHE A 3 -18.48 16.00 23.29
CA PHE A 3 -18.21 16.99 22.24
C PHE A 3 -16.74 16.99 21.76
N ILE A 4 -15.82 16.66 22.67
CA ILE A 4 -14.39 16.53 22.44
C ILE A 4 -14.06 15.41 21.44
N ASP A 5 -14.75 14.27 21.49
CA ASP A 5 -14.52 13.14 20.58
C ASP A 5 -14.81 13.53 19.12
N TRP A 6 -15.92 14.24 18.92
CA TRP A 6 -16.33 14.75 17.62
C TRP A 6 -15.39 15.84 17.09
N LEU A 7 -14.83 16.67 17.97
CA LEU A 7 -13.85 17.68 17.60
C LEU A 7 -12.57 17.03 17.05
N ILE A 8 -12.09 15.94 17.67
CA ILE A 8 -10.90 15.21 17.19
C ILE A 8 -11.15 14.63 15.80
N VAL A 9 -12.30 14.00 15.59
CA VAL A 9 -12.67 13.43 14.27
C VAL A 9 -12.71 14.54 13.21
N PHE A 10 -13.35 15.67 13.51
CA PHE A 10 -13.43 16.78 12.58
C PHE A 10 -12.05 17.37 12.26
N LEU A 11 -11.19 17.50 13.27
CA LEU A 11 -9.82 17.99 13.10
C LEU A 11 -9.01 17.08 12.18
N VAL A 12 -9.02 15.76 12.42
CA VAL A 12 -8.29 14.80 11.57
C VAL A 12 -8.84 14.80 10.14
N PHE A 13 -10.16 14.82 9.99
CA PHE A 13 -10.80 14.84 8.67
C PHE A 13 -10.48 16.12 7.89
N SER A 14 -10.53 17.27 8.57
CA SER A 14 -10.16 18.57 7.98
C SER A 14 -8.69 18.60 7.57
N GLY A 15 -7.78 18.05 8.39
CA GLY A 15 -6.35 17.91 8.05
C GLY A 15 -6.12 17.05 6.80
N MET A 16 -6.87 15.96 6.64
CA MET A 16 -6.82 15.13 5.44
C MET A 16 -7.27 15.90 4.19
N ILE A 17 -8.42 16.59 4.25
CA ILE A 17 -8.94 17.39 3.12
C ILE A 17 -7.97 18.50 2.75
N TYR A 18 -7.41 19.19 3.75
CA TYR A 18 -6.44 20.25 3.56
C TYR A 18 -5.18 19.74 2.86
N SER A 19 -4.62 18.61 3.33
CA SER A 19 -3.43 17.98 2.75
C SER A 19 -3.61 17.61 1.27
N VAL A 20 -4.76 17.03 0.92
CA VAL A 20 -5.08 16.67 -0.47
C VAL A 20 -5.25 17.93 -1.34
N SER A 21 -5.96 18.93 -0.83
CA SER A 21 -6.20 20.18 -1.56
C SER A 21 -4.91 20.94 -1.86
N TYR A 22 -3.99 20.97 -0.88
CA TYR A 22 -2.67 21.56 -1.05
C TYR A 22 -1.82 20.79 -2.07
N SER A 23 -1.88 19.46 -2.03
CA SER A 23 -1.08 18.59 -2.91
C SER A 23 -1.59 18.52 -4.35
N LYS A 24 -2.84 18.92 -4.62
CA LYS A 24 -3.45 18.86 -5.96
C LYS A 24 -2.67 19.65 -7.02
N GLY A 25 -2.05 20.77 -6.64
CA GLY A 25 -1.24 21.58 -7.56
C GLY A 25 0.08 20.91 -8.00
N LEU A 26 0.51 19.87 -7.30
CA LEU A 26 1.74 19.11 -7.61
C LEU A 26 1.51 18.07 -8.72
N MET A 27 0.26 17.65 -8.93
CA MET A 27 -0.10 16.58 -9.87
C MET A 27 -0.29 17.15 -11.29
N LYS A 28 0.80 17.20 -12.08
CA LYS A 28 0.78 17.75 -13.44
C LYS A 28 0.58 16.69 -14.54
N SER A 29 0.87 15.42 -14.25
CA SER A 29 0.77 14.33 -15.23
C SER A 29 0.21 13.03 -14.62
N VAL A 30 -0.19 12.09 -15.49
CA VAL A 30 -0.66 10.74 -15.07
C VAL A 30 0.42 9.97 -14.32
N THR A 31 1.70 10.15 -14.68
CA THR A 31 2.82 9.53 -13.96
C THR A 31 3.03 10.15 -12.58
N ASP A 32 2.72 11.43 -12.40
CA ASP A 32 2.75 12.09 -11.10
C ASP A 32 1.58 11.63 -10.23
N PHE A 33 0.42 11.38 -10.83
CA PHE A 33 -0.72 10.82 -10.12
C PHE A 33 -0.49 9.38 -9.66
N LEU A 34 -0.06 8.50 -10.58
CA LEU A 34 0.05 7.06 -10.30
C LEU A 34 1.35 6.65 -9.59
N SER A 35 2.44 7.40 -9.77
CA SER A 35 3.76 7.01 -9.25
C SER A 35 4.53 8.14 -8.58
N ALA A 36 3.86 9.27 -8.29
CA ALA A 36 4.50 10.46 -7.70
C ALA A 36 5.78 10.88 -8.45
N GLY A 37 5.79 10.78 -9.78
CA GLY A 37 6.94 11.12 -10.63
C GLY A 37 8.19 10.27 -10.38
N ARG A 38 8.08 9.18 -9.62
CA ARG A 38 9.19 8.34 -9.13
C ARG A 38 10.23 9.09 -8.27
N THR A 39 9.84 10.18 -7.64
CA THR A 39 10.72 11.00 -6.78
C THR A 39 10.56 10.70 -5.29
N ALA A 40 9.64 9.81 -4.91
CA ALA A 40 9.40 9.43 -3.52
C ALA A 40 10.65 8.79 -2.88
N GLY A 41 11.09 9.35 -1.75
CA GLY A 41 12.23 8.83 -0.98
C GLY A 41 11.94 7.48 -0.33
N ARG A 42 13.02 6.79 0.09
CA ARG A 42 12.94 5.42 0.68
C ARG A 42 12.00 5.36 1.89
N TYR A 43 12.06 6.35 2.78
CA TYR A 43 11.22 6.42 3.98
C TYR A 43 9.73 6.57 3.63
N LEU A 44 9.41 7.50 2.73
CA LEU A 44 8.03 7.71 2.29
C LEU A 44 7.45 6.45 1.64
N LEU A 45 8.24 5.79 0.79
CA LEU A 45 7.83 4.54 0.14
C LEU A 45 7.65 3.40 1.15
N SER A 46 8.55 3.23 2.12
CA SER A 46 8.43 2.16 3.13
C SER A 46 7.25 2.38 4.06
N VAL A 47 7.06 3.61 4.55
CA VAL A 47 5.94 3.94 5.45
C VAL A 47 4.60 3.81 4.71
N SER A 48 4.51 4.36 3.50
CA SER A 48 3.30 4.25 2.69
C SER A 48 2.96 2.79 2.36
N SER A 49 3.97 1.95 2.07
CA SER A 49 3.75 0.53 1.79
C SER A 49 3.30 -0.24 3.03
N GLY A 50 3.82 0.11 4.21
CA GLY A 50 3.38 -0.48 5.48
C GLY A 50 1.94 -0.12 5.83
N ILE A 51 1.57 1.16 5.66
CA ILE A 51 0.20 1.64 5.94
C ILE A 51 -0.79 1.08 4.92
N ALA A 52 -0.39 0.84 3.67
CA ALA A 52 -1.28 0.26 2.66
C ALA A 52 -1.84 -1.13 3.03
N GLY A 53 -1.15 -1.89 3.89
CA GLY A 53 -1.64 -3.16 4.43
C GLY A 53 -2.50 -3.03 5.70
N LEU A 54 -2.54 -1.84 6.30
CA LEU A 54 -3.29 -1.56 7.53
C LEU A 54 -4.61 -0.85 7.20
N GLY A 55 -5.70 -1.60 7.22
CA GLY A 55 -7.06 -1.07 7.13
C GLY A 55 -7.87 -1.33 8.39
N ALA A 56 -9.09 -0.77 8.48
CA ALA A 56 -10.01 -1.03 9.58
C ALA A 56 -10.29 -2.53 9.76
N ILE A 57 -10.41 -3.26 8.65
CA ILE A 57 -10.59 -4.73 8.63
C ILE A 57 -9.38 -5.41 9.27
N SER A 58 -8.17 -5.01 8.90
CA SER A 58 -6.93 -5.57 9.47
C SER A 58 -6.87 -5.35 10.99
N VAL A 59 -7.25 -4.16 11.47
CA VAL A 59 -7.25 -3.84 12.91
C VAL A 59 -8.21 -4.75 13.68
N VAL A 60 -9.45 -4.89 13.19
CA VAL A 60 -10.45 -5.78 13.82
C VAL A 60 -9.97 -7.23 13.76
N MET A 61 -9.43 -7.67 12.62
CA MET A 61 -8.91 -9.02 12.45
C MET A 61 -7.81 -9.35 13.46
N TYR A 62 -6.81 -8.48 13.62
CA TYR A 62 -5.72 -8.73 14.58
C TYR A 62 -6.22 -8.73 16.03
N LEU A 63 -7.21 -7.90 16.34
CA LEU A 63 -7.84 -7.87 17.66
C LEU A 63 -8.59 -9.18 17.93
N GLU A 64 -9.43 -9.64 17.00
CA GLU A 64 -10.18 -10.89 17.12
C GLU A 64 -9.24 -12.11 17.22
N MET A 65 -8.21 -12.16 16.38
CA MET A 65 -7.18 -13.21 16.43
C MET A 65 -6.48 -13.25 17.79
N GLY A 66 -6.16 -12.09 18.35
CA GLY A 66 -5.56 -11.98 19.68
C GLY A 66 -6.48 -12.45 20.81
N PHE A 67 -7.77 -12.12 20.74
CA PHE A 67 -8.76 -12.54 21.73
C PHE A 67 -9.03 -14.05 21.72
N VAL A 68 -9.12 -14.67 20.53
CA VAL A 68 -9.47 -16.09 20.41
C VAL A 68 -8.26 -17.00 20.57
N SER A 69 -7.14 -16.68 19.91
CA SER A 69 -5.99 -17.60 19.79
C SER A 69 -4.77 -17.18 20.63
N GLY A 70 -4.81 -16.02 21.28
CA GLY A 70 -3.68 -15.50 22.04
C GLY A 70 -2.42 -15.31 21.18
N PHE A 71 -1.26 -15.63 21.74
CA PHE A 71 0.04 -15.40 21.08
C PHE A 71 0.39 -16.43 19.99
N SER A 72 -0.36 -17.53 19.88
CA SER A 72 -0.04 -18.63 18.95
C SER A 72 0.01 -18.19 17.48
N LEU A 73 -0.84 -17.23 17.08
CA LEU A 73 -0.87 -16.68 15.72
C LEU A 73 0.28 -15.70 15.43
N ALA A 74 0.94 -15.14 16.45
CA ALA A 74 2.07 -14.24 16.25
C ALA A 74 3.25 -14.94 15.54
N TRP A 75 3.38 -16.26 15.72
CA TRP A 75 4.35 -17.08 15.01
C TRP A 75 4.22 -17.00 13.48
N TRP A 76 3.00 -16.99 12.96
CA TRP A 76 2.74 -16.85 11.52
C TRP A 76 3.12 -15.46 11.02
N GLY A 77 2.85 -14.41 11.81
CA GLY A 77 3.28 -13.05 11.49
C GLY A 77 4.81 -12.91 11.42
N LEU A 78 5.53 -13.47 12.39
CA LEU A 78 6.99 -13.45 12.44
C LEU A 78 7.62 -14.22 11.26
N SER A 79 7.12 -15.42 10.96
CA SER A 79 7.62 -16.22 9.85
C SER A 79 7.34 -15.56 8.49
N GLN A 80 6.15 -14.97 8.29
CA GLN A 80 5.82 -14.20 7.09
C GLN A 80 6.75 -12.98 6.93
N GLY A 81 7.12 -12.30 8.02
CA GLY A 81 8.06 -11.19 8.00
C GLY A 81 9.43 -11.57 7.44
N ILE A 82 9.95 -12.73 7.84
CA ILE A 82 11.23 -13.26 7.34
C ILE A 82 11.15 -13.55 5.83
N ILE A 83 10.06 -14.18 5.38
CA ILE A 83 9.85 -14.51 3.96
C ILE A 83 9.78 -13.23 3.11
N ILE A 84 9.00 -12.23 3.55
CA ILE A 84 8.88 -10.94 2.85
C ILE A 84 10.22 -10.24 2.78
N LEU A 85 11.04 -10.30 3.84
CA LEU A 85 12.37 -9.72 3.86
C LEU A 85 13.27 -10.39 2.82
N ILE A 86 13.31 -11.72 2.76
CA ILE A 86 14.10 -12.47 1.76
C ILE A 86 13.63 -12.13 0.34
N LEU A 87 12.32 -12.08 0.10
CA LEU A 87 11.75 -11.78 -1.21
C LEU A 87 12.06 -10.33 -1.65
N THR A 88 11.98 -9.38 -0.72
CA THR A 88 12.31 -7.97 -0.97
C THR A 88 13.80 -7.79 -1.25
N MET A 89 14.66 -8.47 -0.49
CA MET A 89 16.12 -8.44 -0.66
C MET A 89 16.58 -9.10 -1.96
N SER A 90 15.99 -10.25 -2.33
CA SER A 90 16.28 -10.91 -3.60
C SER A 90 15.84 -10.06 -4.81
N GLY A 91 14.95 -9.09 -4.60
CA GLY A 91 14.40 -8.24 -5.66
C GLY A 91 13.57 -9.03 -6.67
N TRP A 92 13.16 -10.25 -6.32
CA TRP A 92 12.40 -11.13 -7.20
C TRP A 92 11.09 -10.44 -7.60
N VAL A 93 10.84 -10.37 -8.90
CA VAL A 93 9.76 -9.58 -9.54
C VAL A 93 9.90 -8.05 -9.38
N ILE A 94 10.18 -7.53 -8.18
CA ILE A 94 10.24 -6.08 -7.89
C ILE A 94 11.28 -5.38 -8.76
N TYR A 95 12.48 -5.93 -8.88
CA TYR A 95 13.55 -5.35 -9.70
C TYR A 95 13.14 -5.29 -11.18
N ARG A 96 12.56 -6.38 -11.70
CA ARG A 96 12.11 -6.48 -13.10
C ARG A 96 10.92 -5.56 -13.37
N PHE A 97 10.01 -5.42 -12.41
CA PHE A 97 8.89 -4.49 -12.50
C PHE A 97 9.39 -3.05 -12.63
N ARG A 98 10.33 -2.65 -11.77
CA ARG A 98 10.93 -1.30 -11.81
C ARG A 98 11.71 -1.04 -13.10
N SER A 99 12.44 -2.03 -13.63
CA SER A 99 13.20 -1.84 -14.87
C SER A 99 12.32 -1.63 -16.10
N THR A 100 11.13 -2.26 -16.14
CA THR A 100 10.18 -2.09 -17.26
C THR A 100 9.43 -0.76 -17.29
N ARG A 101 9.55 0.06 -16.23
CA ARG A 101 8.85 1.35 -16.02
C ARG A 101 7.33 1.28 -16.25
N CYS A 102 6.72 0.12 -16.06
CA CYS A 102 5.28 -0.03 -16.09
C CYS A 102 4.63 0.72 -14.92
N LEU A 103 3.38 1.15 -15.11
CA LEU A 103 2.60 1.85 -14.08
C LEU A 103 1.69 0.90 -13.32
N THR A 104 1.26 -0.20 -13.95
CA THR A 104 0.41 -1.22 -13.32
C THR A 104 1.02 -2.61 -13.48
N LEU A 105 0.66 -3.49 -12.55
CA LEU A 105 1.11 -4.89 -12.56
C LEU A 105 0.52 -5.64 -13.77
N ALA A 106 -0.72 -5.33 -14.18
CA ALA A 106 -1.32 -5.84 -15.40
C ALA A 106 -0.53 -5.46 -16.68
N GLN A 107 0.04 -4.25 -16.75
CA GLN A 107 0.89 -3.85 -17.88
C GLN A 107 2.24 -4.60 -17.87
N PHE A 108 2.80 -4.87 -16.69
CA PHE A 108 3.99 -5.70 -16.56
C PHE A 108 3.75 -7.12 -17.06
N PHE A 109 2.60 -7.69 -16.72
CA PHE A 109 2.17 -8.99 -17.21
C PHE A 109 1.86 -9.00 -18.71
N GLU A 110 1.36 -7.91 -19.28
CA GLU A 110 1.24 -7.75 -20.74
C GLU A 110 2.58 -7.94 -21.43
N LYS A 111 3.63 -7.24 -20.96
CA LYS A 111 4.98 -7.31 -21.53
C LYS A 111 5.61 -8.69 -21.39
N ARG A 112 5.23 -9.45 -20.35
CA ARG A 112 5.80 -10.78 -20.08
C ARG A 112 5.07 -11.91 -20.81
N TYR A 113 3.75 -11.80 -20.99
CA TYR A 113 2.89 -12.88 -21.47
C TYR A 113 2.08 -12.48 -22.71
N SER A 114 0.98 -11.76 -22.56
CA SER A 114 0.11 -11.37 -23.68
C SER A 114 -0.91 -10.28 -23.34
N ARG A 115 -1.52 -9.68 -24.36
CA ARG A 115 -2.62 -8.70 -24.21
C ARG A 115 -3.87 -9.26 -23.56
N ARG A 116 -4.23 -10.52 -23.84
CA ARG A 116 -5.41 -11.16 -23.21
C ARG A 116 -5.20 -11.34 -21.70
N PHE A 117 -3.96 -11.63 -21.30
CA PHE A 117 -3.59 -11.78 -19.90
C PHE A 117 -3.65 -10.46 -19.12
N ARG A 118 -3.42 -9.31 -19.78
CA ARG A 118 -3.62 -7.98 -19.16
C ARG A 118 -5.07 -7.73 -18.75
N ILE A 119 -6.03 -8.08 -19.60
CA ILE A 119 -7.45 -7.85 -19.31
C ILE A 119 -7.88 -8.71 -18.12
N PHE A 120 -7.47 -9.99 -18.12
CA PHE A 120 -7.74 -10.89 -17.02
C PHE A 120 -7.15 -10.39 -15.70
N THR A 121 -5.86 -10.06 -15.68
CA THR A 121 -5.17 -9.57 -14.47
C THR A 121 -5.53 -8.14 -14.06
N GLY A 122 -6.19 -7.37 -14.93
CA GLY A 122 -6.68 -6.03 -14.61
C GLY A 122 -8.09 -6.01 -14.03
N ILE A 123 -8.84 -7.12 -14.13
CA ILE A 123 -10.21 -7.25 -13.61
C ILE A 123 -10.21 -7.88 -12.21
N ILE A 124 -9.28 -8.80 -11.95
CA ILE A 124 -9.09 -9.48 -10.66
C ILE A 124 -8.36 -8.55 -9.69
#